data_AF-A0A086JH93-F1
#
_entry.id   AF-A0A086JH93-F1
#
_cell.length_a   1.000
_cell.length_b   1.000
_cell.length_c   1.000
_cell.angle_alpha   90.00
_cell.angle_beta   90.00
_cell.angle_gamma   90.00
#
_symmetry.space_group_name_H-M   'P 1'
#
loop_
_entity.id
_entity.type
_entity.pdbx_description
1 polymer ?
#
loop_
_entity_poly.entity_id
_entity_poly.type
_entity_poly.pdbx_seq_one_letter_code
_entity_poly.pdbx_strand_id
1 'polypeptide(L)'
;MRAEIGRMLKQENGNVLQPISFIVPRKNQDVFQADLYPPAPDVEPSMTAEEWFKGENKAIRRRSVKPGDVVSAQPRRMTVDTACVAAVAQAHGAAADSQALQELQSEVASLKAQLTELDRLRKENEELKANGGDTAALLQENQELKANAQELETVSAQPEDKAMR
;
A
#
# COMPACT_ATOMS: atom_id res chain seq x y z
N MET A 1 -13.12 51.39 -20.29
CA MET A 1 -12.98 49.92 -20.11
C MET A 1 -11.94 49.40 -21.11
N ARG A 2 -10.73 49.13 -20.64
CA ARG A 2 -9.66 48.62 -21.51
C ARG A 2 -10.07 47.26 -22.09
N ALA A 3 -9.89 47.08 -23.39
CA ALA A 3 -10.28 45.89 -24.14
C ALA A 3 -9.35 44.69 -23.85
N GLU A 4 -9.34 44.24 -22.60
CA GLU A 4 -8.58 43.08 -22.14
C GLU A 4 -9.26 41.78 -22.58
N ILE A 5 -8.49 40.89 -23.21
CA ILE A 5 -8.96 39.57 -23.68
C ILE A 5 -8.40 38.42 -22.85
N GLY A 6 -7.40 38.70 -22.02
CA GLY A 6 -6.78 37.71 -21.15
C GLY A 6 -5.87 38.38 -20.12
N ARG A 7 -5.62 37.66 -19.03
CA ARG A 7 -4.72 38.08 -17.98
C ARG A 7 -3.89 36.91 -17.51
N MET A 8 -2.58 37.08 -17.45
CA MET A 8 -1.68 36.12 -16.84
C MET A 8 -1.32 36.59 -15.42
N LEU A 9 -1.25 35.65 -14.48
CA LEU A 9 -0.71 35.89 -13.14
C LEU A 9 0.68 35.26 -13.09
N LYS A 10 1.72 36.08 -13.20
CA LYS A 10 3.11 35.64 -13.19
C LYS A 10 3.62 35.61 -11.75
N GLN A 11 4.09 34.46 -11.29
CA GLN A 11 4.77 34.36 -10.00
C GLN A 11 6.16 34.98 -10.08
N GLU A 12 6.48 35.86 -9.14
CA GLU A 12 7.78 36.50 -8.99
C GLU A 12 8.31 36.24 -7.58
N ASN A 13 9.58 35.83 -7.48
CA ASN A 13 10.35 35.67 -6.24
C ASN A 13 9.73 34.77 -5.16
N GLY A 14 8.72 33.96 -5.50
CA GLY A 14 8.04 33.05 -4.56
C GLY A 14 7.04 33.69 -3.61
N ASN A 15 6.83 35.00 -3.69
CA ASN A 15 5.99 35.75 -2.74
C ASN A 15 5.01 36.75 -3.40
N VAL A 16 5.13 36.98 -4.71
CA VAL A 16 4.27 37.92 -5.44
C VAL A 16 3.68 37.25 -6.68
N LEU A 17 2.41 37.52 -6.95
CA LEU A 17 1.76 37.24 -8.23
C LEU A 17 1.54 38.56 -8.96
N GLN A 18 2.32 38.81 -10.02
CA GLN A 18 2.24 40.00 -10.85
C GLN A 18 1.19 39.79 -11.97
N PRO A 19 0.11 40.60 -12.03
CA PRO A 19 -0.85 40.53 -13.11
C PRO A 19 -0.31 41.18 -14.39
N ILE A 20 -0.50 40.51 -15.52
CA ILE A 20 -0.13 40.98 -16.85
C ILE A 20 -1.36 40.89 -17.75
N SER A 21 -1.90 42.04 -18.16
CA SER A 21 -3.09 42.14 -19.01
C SER A 21 -2.72 42.14 -20.49
N PHE A 22 -3.43 41.32 -21.28
CA PHE A 22 -3.36 41.33 -22.74
C PHE A 22 -4.52 42.15 -23.28
N ILE A 23 -4.21 43.34 -23.80
CA ILE A 23 -5.19 44.35 -24.22
C ILE A 23 -5.10 44.56 -25.73
N VAL A 24 -6.25 44.54 -26.40
CA VAL A 24 -6.36 44.92 -27.81
C VAL A 24 -6.33 46.45 -27.92
N PRO A 25 -5.38 47.06 -28.66
CA PRO A 25 -5.32 48.51 -28.79
C PRO A 25 -6.50 49.02 -29.63
N ARG A 26 -7.34 49.87 -29.04
CA ARG A 26 -8.53 50.48 -29.66
C ARG A 26 -8.52 51.98 -29.46
N LYS A 27 -9.10 52.72 -30.41
CA LYS A 27 -9.25 54.18 -30.32
C LYS A 27 -10.13 54.60 -29.13
N ASN A 28 -11.25 53.92 -28.94
CA ASN A 28 -12.21 54.20 -27.88
C ASN A 28 -12.01 53.24 -26.71
N GLN A 29 -11.16 53.63 -25.76
CA GLN A 29 -10.82 52.79 -24.61
C GLN A 29 -11.90 52.76 -23.52
N ASP A 30 -12.91 53.63 -23.59
CA ASP A 30 -13.95 53.72 -22.56
C ASP A 30 -15.28 53.06 -22.94
N VAL A 31 -15.37 52.56 -24.17
CA VAL A 31 -16.58 51.92 -24.70
C VAL A 31 -16.40 50.41 -24.75
N PHE A 32 -17.46 49.67 -24.42
CA PHE A 32 -17.49 48.21 -24.54
C PHE A 32 -17.35 47.77 -26.01
N GLN A 33 -16.37 46.90 -26.27
CA GLN A 33 -16.05 46.39 -27.60
C GLN A 33 -16.72 45.01 -27.79
N ALA A 34 -17.99 44.99 -28.17
CA ALA A 34 -18.78 43.75 -28.23
C ALA A 34 -18.21 42.67 -29.17
N ASP A 35 -17.48 43.09 -30.20
CA ASP A 35 -16.85 42.18 -31.17
C ASP A 35 -15.70 41.35 -30.58
N LEU A 36 -15.09 41.80 -29.47
CA LEU A 36 -13.99 41.10 -28.81
C LEU A 36 -14.46 40.04 -27.80
N TYR A 37 -15.75 40.04 -27.42
CA TYR A 37 -16.30 39.17 -26.38
C TYR A 37 -17.43 38.30 -26.94
N PRO A 38 -17.12 37.33 -27.82
CA PRO A 38 -18.11 36.34 -28.26
C PRO A 38 -18.60 35.49 -27.07
N PRO A 39 -19.65 34.67 -27.23
CA PRO A 39 -20.13 33.78 -26.19
C PRO A 39 -19.00 32.91 -25.58
N ALA A 40 -18.62 33.25 -24.35
CA ALA A 40 -17.54 32.61 -23.61
C ALA A 40 -18.05 31.34 -22.91
N PRO A 41 -17.19 30.36 -22.60
CA PRO A 41 -17.58 29.20 -21.80
C PRO A 41 -18.27 29.64 -20.50
N ASP A 42 -19.44 29.06 -20.24
CA ASP A 42 -20.19 29.35 -19.01
C ASP A 42 -19.69 28.50 -17.84
N VAL A 43 -20.05 28.89 -16.62
CA VAL A 43 -19.72 28.14 -15.40
C VAL A 43 -20.56 26.88 -15.22
N GLU A 44 -21.62 26.73 -16.00
CA GLU A 44 -22.51 25.58 -15.97
C GLU A 44 -21.97 24.44 -16.86
N PRO A 45 -21.86 23.21 -16.34
CA PRO A 45 -21.46 22.07 -17.15
C PRO A 45 -22.51 21.77 -18.22
N SER A 46 -22.08 21.32 -19.40
CA SER A 46 -23.00 20.92 -20.48
C SER A 46 -23.70 19.60 -20.19
N MET A 47 -23.04 18.71 -19.45
CA MET A 47 -23.51 17.36 -19.14
C MET A 47 -23.05 16.90 -17.75
N THR A 48 -23.77 15.93 -17.18
CA THR A 48 -23.36 15.27 -15.93
C THR A 48 -22.29 14.20 -16.19
N ALA A 49 -21.69 13.69 -15.12
CA ALA A 49 -20.72 12.60 -15.23
C ALA A 49 -21.36 11.34 -15.85
N GLU A 50 -22.58 11.00 -15.45
CA GLU A 50 -23.31 9.82 -15.93
C GLU A 50 -23.61 9.90 -17.44
N GLU A 51 -24.01 11.08 -17.93
CA GLU A 51 -24.24 11.32 -19.36
C GLU A 51 -22.92 11.15 -20.14
N TRP A 52 -21.82 11.68 -19.63
CA TRP A 52 -20.50 11.51 -20.25
C TRP A 52 -20.04 10.05 -20.27
N PHE A 53 -20.21 9.31 -19.17
CA PHE A 53 -19.89 7.87 -19.11
C PHE A 53 -20.77 7.01 -20.02
N LYS A 54 -21.99 7.46 -20.33
CA LYS A 54 -22.86 6.83 -21.35
C LYS A 54 -22.41 7.13 -22.79
N GLY A 55 -21.35 7.92 -22.98
CA GLY A 55 -20.81 8.29 -24.28
C GLY A 55 -21.47 9.52 -24.90
N GLU A 56 -22.26 10.29 -24.14
CA GLU A 56 -22.79 11.56 -24.64
C GLU A 56 -21.67 12.60 -24.80
N ASN A 57 -21.76 13.43 -25.84
CA ASN A 57 -20.78 14.49 -26.12
C ASN A 57 -21.50 15.80 -26.44
N LYS A 58 -21.86 16.55 -25.38
CA LYS A 58 -22.56 17.83 -25.51
C LYS A 58 -21.56 18.97 -25.59
N ALA A 59 -21.73 19.85 -26.57
CA ALA A 59 -20.94 21.07 -26.69
C ALA A 59 -21.05 21.90 -25.40
N ILE A 60 -19.96 22.58 -25.03
CA ILE A 60 -19.91 23.39 -23.81
C ILE A 60 -20.97 24.49 -23.83
N ARG A 61 -21.56 24.77 -22.67
CA ARG A 61 -22.46 25.91 -22.52
C ARG A 61 -21.66 27.19 -22.71
N ARG A 62 -22.28 28.17 -23.39
CA ARG A 62 -21.67 29.47 -23.66
C ARG A 62 -22.61 30.59 -23.27
N ARG A 63 -22.05 31.68 -22.76
CA ARG A 63 -22.77 32.88 -22.31
C ARG A 63 -22.14 34.12 -22.94
N SER A 64 -22.98 35.02 -23.47
CA SER A 64 -22.55 36.36 -23.84
C SER A 64 -22.40 37.20 -22.57
N VAL A 65 -21.20 37.69 -22.31
CA VAL A 65 -20.89 38.52 -21.13
C VAL A 65 -20.86 39.98 -21.55
N LYS A 66 -21.58 40.83 -20.81
CA LYS A 66 -21.54 42.28 -20.93
C LYS A 66 -21.04 42.91 -19.62
N PRO A 67 -20.45 44.12 -19.67
CA PRO A 67 -20.01 44.80 -18.46
C PRO A 67 -21.22 45.07 -17.56
N GLY A 68 -21.10 44.72 -16.28
CA GLY A 68 -22.18 44.83 -15.30
C GLY A 68 -23.01 43.56 -15.10
N ASP A 69 -22.82 42.53 -15.94
CA ASP A 69 -23.44 41.23 -15.70
C ASP A 69 -22.84 40.60 -14.44
N VAL A 70 -23.70 40.26 -13.48
CA VAL A 70 -23.30 39.51 -12.29
C VAL A 70 -23.32 38.04 -12.65
N VAL A 71 -22.16 37.46 -12.91
CA VAL A 71 -22.02 36.00 -12.95
C VAL A 71 -22.01 35.53 -11.50
N SER A 72 -23.06 34.83 -11.06
CA SER A 72 -23.11 34.23 -9.72
C SER A 72 -22.10 33.09 -9.64
N ALA A 73 -20.84 33.44 -9.43
CA ALA A 73 -19.80 32.52 -9.03
C ALA A 73 -20.06 32.14 -7.57
N GLN A 74 -21.07 31.30 -7.33
CA GLN A 74 -21.07 30.55 -6.08
C GLN A 74 -19.75 29.77 -6.05
N PRO A 75 -18.98 29.83 -4.97
CA PRO A 75 -17.78 29.02 -4.84
C PRO A 75 -18.24 27.56 -4.88
N ARG A 76 -18.14 26.94 -6.05
CA ARG A 76 -18.43 25.53 -6.21
C ARG A 76 -17.27 24.79 -5.59
N ARG A 77 -17.42 24.52 -4.29
CA ARG A 77 -16.60 23.54 -3.58
C ARG A 77 -16.69 22.25 -4.42
N MET A 78 -15.54 21.73 -4.85
CA MET A 78 -15.44 20.33 -5.27
C MET A 78 -15.78 19.50 -4.03
N THR A 79 -17.07 19.26 -3.81
CA THR A 79 -17.53 18.26 -2.87
C THR A 79 -17.47 16.95 -3.63
N VAL A 80 -16.48 16.12 -3.29
CA VAL A 80 -16.60 14.71 -3.60
C VAL A 80 -17.80 14.23 -2.78
N ASP A 81 -18.87 13.79 -3.44
CA ASP A 81 -19.97 13.09 -2.76
C ASP A 81 -19.41 11.77 -2.22
N THR A 82 -18.79 11.83 -1.05
CA THR A 82 -18.21 10.66 -0.37
C THR A 82 -19.25 9.59 -0.11
N ALA A 83 -20.53 9.97 0.00
CA ALA A 83 -21.65 9.04 0.06
C ALA A 83 -21.83 8.25 -1.25
N CYS A 84 -21.69 8.90 -2.42
CA CYS A 84 -21.72 8.23 -3.72
C CYS A 84 -20.51 7.31 -3.89
N VAL A 85 -19.31 7.78 -3.54
CA VAL A 85 -18.08 6.97 -3.58
C VAL A 85 -18.18 5.76 -2.65
N ALA A 86 -18.71 5.94 -1.43
CA ALA A 86 -18.93 4.85 -0.48
C ALA A 86 -20.01 3.87 -0.98
N ALA A 87 -21.10 4.36 -1.58
CA ALA A 87 -22.15 3.51 -2.14
C ALA A 87 -21.65 2.69 -3.34
N VAL A 88 -20.86 3.29 -4.24
CA VAL A 88 -20.23 2.59 -5.38
C VAL A 88 -19.22 1.55 -4.90
N ALA A 89 -18.41 1.86 -3.87
CA ALA A 89 -17.50 0.92 -3.24
C ALA A 89 -18.23 -0.26 -2.58
N GLN A 90 -19.36 0.01 -1.93
CA GLN A 90 -20.21 -1.04 -1.32
C GLN A 90 -20.94 -1.89 -2.36
N ALA A 91 -21.36 -1.30 -3.49
CA ALA A 91 -22.06 -2.02 -4.56
C ALA A 91 -21.15 -2.97 -5.36
N HIS A 92 -19.86 -2.63 -5.51
CA HIS A 92 -18.91 -3.43 -6.31
C HIS A 92 -18.00 -4.36 -5.48
N GLY A 93 -18.00 -4.29 -4.15
CA GLY A 93 -16.99 -4.97 -3.30
C GLY A 93 -17.50 -5.91 -2.20
N ALA A 94 -18.79 -6.20 -2.07
CA ALA A 94 -19.28 -6.86 -0.85
C ALA A 94 -19.27 -8.41 -0.89
N ALA A 95 -19.50 -9.06 -2.04
CA ALA A 95 -19.75 -10.51 -2.07
C ALA A 95 -18.55 -11.35 -2.52
N ALA A 96 -17.83 -10.94 -3.57
CA ALA A 96 -16.70 -11.70 -4.10
C ALA A 96 -15.43 -11.55 -3.24
N ASP A 97 -15.19 -10.36 -2.68
CA ASP A 97 -14.01 -10.10 -1.85
C ASP A 97 -14.11 -10.75 -0.46
N SER A 98 -15.32 -10.95 0.09
CA SER A 98 -15.47 -11.52 1.44
C SER A 98 -15.06 -12.99 1.53
N GLN A 99 -15.29 -13.80 0.49
CA GLN A 99 -14.87 -15.21 0.48
C GLN A 99 -13.35 -15.33 0.29
N ALA A 100 -12.78 -14.57 -0.65
CA ALA A 100 -11.33 -14.56 -0.88
C ALA A 100 -10.56 -14.06 0.36
N LEU A 101 -11.10 -13.06 1.07
CA LEU A 101 -10.49 -12.56 2.30
C LEU A 101 -10.55 -13.60 3.43
N GLN A 102 -11.62 -14.40 3.50
CA GLN A 102 -11.79 -15.43 4.51
C GLN A 102 -10.89 -16.66 4.25
N GLU A 103 -10.72 -17.05 2.98
CA GLU A 103 -9.74 -18.07 2.58
C GLU A 103 -8.31 -17.64 2.93
N LEU A 104 -7.94 -16.40 2.58
CA LEU A 104 -6.60 -15.87 2.89
C LEU A 104 -6.35 -15.80 4.41
N GLN A 105 -7.36 -15.45 5.20
CA GLN A 105 -7.26 -15.47 6.66
C GLN A 105 -7.08 -16.89 7.21
N SER A 106 -7.76 -17.89 6.64
CA SER A 106 -7.60 -19.30 7.03
C SER A 106 -6.21 -19.83 6.69
N GLU A 107 -5.65 -19.43 5.54
CA GLU A 107 -4.30 -19.79 5.12
C GLU A 107 -3.24 -19.14 6.02
N VAL A 108 -3.40 -17.87 6.37
CA VAL A 108 -2.51 -17.17 7.33
C VAL A 108 -2.55 -17.84 8.71
N ALA A 109 -3.71 -18.28 9.17
CA ALA A 109 -3.81 -19.01 10.44
C ALA A 109 -3.10 -20.37 10.38
N SER A 110 -3.26 -21.10 9.27
CA SER A 110 -2.58 -22.38 9.02
C SER A 110 -1.06 -22.21 8.96
N LEU A 111 -0.56 -21.23 8.17
CA LEU A 111 0.86 -20.94 8.05
C LEU A 111 1.49 -20.55 9.39
N LYS A 112 0.77 -19.77 10.21
CA LYS A 112 1.23 -19.43 11.57
C LYS A 112 1.32 -20.66 12.47
N ALA A 113 0.34 -21.58 12.41
CA ALA A 113 0.39 -22.83 13.16
C ALA A 113 1.58 -23.72 12.72
N GLN A 114 1.86 -23.80 11.41
CA GLN A 114 3.02 -24.51 10.88
C GLN A 114 4.34 -23.90 11.36
N LEU A 115 4.45 -22.57 11.44
CA LEU A 115 5.64 -21.91 11.97
C LEU A 115 5.86 -22.24 13.46
N THR A 116 4.80 -22.22 14.27
CA THR A 116 4.93 -22.59 15.70
C THR A 116 5.37 -24.04 15.89
N GLU A 117 4.92 -24.95 15.02
CA GLU A 117 5.31 -26.35 15.08
C GLU A 117 6.76 -26.55 14.61
N LEU A 118 7.20 -25.84 13.57
CA LEU A 118 8.59 -25.86 13.13
C LEU A 118 9.55 -25.32 14.20
N ASP A 119 9.17 -24.27 14.94
CA ASP A 119 9.97 -23.75 16.04
C ASP A 119 10.06 -24.76 17.19
N ARG A 120 8.96 -25.46 17.50
CA ARG A 120 8.95 -26.57 18.47
C ARG A 120 9.90 -27.69 18.04
N LEU A 121 9.79 -28.17 16.81
CA LEU A 121 10.62 -29.25 16.28
C LEU A 121 12.09 -28.85 16.21
N ARG A 122 12.41 -27.58 15.90
CA ARG A 122 13.79 -27.07 15.96
C ARG A 122 14.34 -27.14 17.38
N LYS A 123 13.57 -26.71 18.37
CA LYS A 123 13.98 -26.79 19.78
C LYS A 123 14.21 -28.23 20.23
N GLU A 124 13.29 -29.13 19.90
CA GLU A 124 13.42 -30.56 20.22
C GLU A 124 14.65 -31.19 19.55
N ASN A 125 14.95 -30.85 18.29
CA ASN A 125 16.15 -31.34 17.62
C ASN A 125 17.45 -30.79 18.24
N GLU A 126 17.47 -29.54 18.71
CA GLU A 126 18.62 -29.00 19.43
C GLU A 126 18.81 -29.67 20.79
N GLU A 127 17.72 -29.96 21.52
CA GLU A 127 17.75 -30.73 22.77
C GLU A 127 18.22 -32.19 22.53
N LEU A 128 17.74 -32.85 21.47
CA LEU A 128 18.19 -34.18 21.09
C LEU A 128 19.67 -34.21 20.70
N LYS A 129 20.18 -33.17 20.01
CA LYS A 129 21.62 -33.06 19.73
C LYS A 129 22.44 -32.87 21.01
N ALA A 130 21.96 -32.08 21.97
CA ALA A 130 22.63 -31.91 23.25
C ALA A 130 22.70 -33.25 24.03
N ASN A 131 21.58 -33.96 24.12
CA ASN A 131 21.50 -35.27 24.81
C ASN A 131 22.26 -36.39 24.05
N GLY A 132 22.42 -36.27 22.73
CA GLY A 132 23.21 -37.19 21.92
C GLY A 132 24.70 -37.21 22.32
N GLY A 133 25.23 -36.05 22.76
CA GLY A 133 26.57 -35.95 23.33
C GLY A 133 26.70 -36.75 24.63
N ASP A 134 25.71 -36.62 25.53
CA ASP A 134 25.68 -37.34 26.80
C ASP A 134 25.54 -38.86 26.60
N THR A 135 24.74 -39.27 25.61
CA THR A 135 24.57 -40.69 25.29
C THR A 135 25.85 -41.31 24.72
N ALA A 136 26.58 -40.56 23.89
CA ALA A 136 27.88 -41.00 23.37
C ALA A 136 28.93 -41.13 24.48
N ALA A 137 28.95 -40.19 25.43
CA ALA A 137 29.83 -40.24 26.60
C ALA A 137 29.53 -41.46 27.49
N LEU A 138 28.24 -41.71 27.78
CA LEU A 138 27.82 -42.89 28.55
C LEU A 138 28.15 -44.21 27.83
N LEU A 139 28.05 -44.26 26.50
CA LEU A 139 28.44 -45.44 25.72
C LEU A 139 29.96 -45.68 25.77
N GLN A 140 30.77 -44.62 25.71
CA GLN A 140 32.21 -44.72 25.86
C GLN A 140 32.60 -45.23 27.25
N GLU A 141 32.02 -44.67 28.30
CA GLU A 141 32.27 -45.12 29.68
C GLU A 141 31.87 -46.59 29.88
N ASN A 142 30.73 -47.02 29.31
CA ASN A 142 30.33 -48.43 29.34
C ASN A 142 31.28 -49.35 28.56
N GLN A 143 31.90 -48.88 27.47
CA GLN A 143 32.92 -49.65 26.75
C GLN A 143 34.20 -49.80 27.57
N GLU A 144 34.64 -48.72 28.23
CA GLU A 144 35.82 -48.72 29.11
C GLU A 144 35.61 -49.64 30.32
N LEU A 145 34.44 -49.59 30.96
CA LEU A 145 34.09 -50.49 32.06
C LEU A 145 34.06 -51.95 31.63
N LYS A 146 33.55 -52.26 30.42
CA LYS A 146 33.59 -53.62 29.86
C LYS A 146 35.02 -54.09 29.60
N ALA A 147 35.89 -53.24 29.06
CA ALA A 147 37.30 -53.55 28.85
C ALA A 147 38.00 -53.85 30.18
N ASN A 148 37.81 -52.99 31.19
CA ASN A 148 38.40 -53.18 32.52
C ASN A 148 37.89 -54.44 33.24
N ALA A 149 36.60 -54.76 33.10
CA ALA A 149 36.04 -56.01 33.64
C ALA A 149 36.65 -57.26 32.97
N GLN A 150 36.84 -57.23 31.65
CA GLN A 150 37.48 -58.31 30.90
C GLN A 150 38.95 -58.48 31.30
N GLU A 151 39.68 -57.39 31.54
CA GLU A 151 41.05 -57.43 32.04
C GLU A 151 41.13 -58.06 33.45
N LEU A 152 40.24 -57.69 34.36
CA LEU A 152 40.15 -58.29 35.70
C LEU A 152 39.83 -59.80 35.66
N GLU A 153 38.97 -60.26 34.76
CA GLU A 153 38.72 -61.68 34.55
C GLU A 153 39.98 -62.41 34.03
N THR A 154 40.76 -61.79 33.13
CA THR A 154 42.02 -62.40 32.65
C THR A 154 43.12 -62.44 33.71
N VAL A 155 43.15 -61.47 34.65
CA VAL A 155 44.08 -61.45 35.79
C VAL A 155 43.67 -62.45 36.86
N SER A 156 42.37 -62.62 37.11
CA SER A 156 41.82 -63.66 37.99
C SER A 156 41.99 -65.08 37.44
N ALA A 157 42.15 -65.23 36.12
CA ALA A 157 42.41 -66.51 35.46
C ALA A 157 43.91 -66.87 35.38
N GLN A 158 44.81 -66.04 35.92
CA GLN A 158 46.19 -66.45 36.17
C GLN A 158 46.20 -67.48 37.32
N PRO A 159 46.66 -68.72 37.11
CA PRO A 159 46.70 -69.71 38.17
C PRO A 159 47.65 -69.26 39.29
N GLU A 160 47.18 -69.30 40.53
CA GLU A 160 48.03 -69.24 41.72
C GLU A 160 48.97 -70.45 41.74
N ASP A 161 50.08 -70.40 41.00
CA ASP A 161 51.09 -71.46 41.04
C ASP A 161 52.04 -71.22 42.22
N LYS A 162 51.53 -71.63 43.39
CA LYS A 162 52.32 -72.02 44.55
C LYS A 162 52.81 -73.45 44.31
N ALA A 163 54.01 -73.66 43.75
CA ALA A 163 54.85 -74.81 44.10
C ALA A 163 56.23 -74.82 43.39
N MET A 164 57.27 -74.95 44.22
CA MET A 164 58.44 -75.82 44.00
C MET A 164 59.53 -75.36 43.01
N ARG A 165 60.55 -74.66 43.56
CA ARG A 165 61.95 -75.07 43.44
C ARG A 165 62.79 -74.48 44.57
#